data_AF-A0A973WXS5-F1
#
_entry.id   AF-A0A973WXS5-F1
#
_cell.length_a   1.000
_cell.length_b   1.000
_cell.length_c   1.000
_cell.angle_alpha   90.00
_cell.angle_beta   90.00
_cell.angle_gamma   90.00
#
_symmetry.space_group_name_H-M   'P 1'
#
loop_
_entity.id
_entity.type
_entity.pdbx_description
1 polymer ?
#
loop_
_entity_poly.entity_id
_entity_poly.type
_entity_poly.pdbx_seq_one_letter_code
_entity_poly.pdbx_strand_id
1 'polypeptide(L)'
;MIGPSGAVRVMVATKPVDFRKGMEGLAILVRESMRADPFSGAVYVFRAKRADRIKLVFWDGTGLCLFAKRLEDGIFRWPTIEDGVMRLSAAQLSALLEGLGWRLVHEARETPAPTQAGYCWQRCGEVNQERRTRRQTAANML
;
A
#
# COMPACT_ATOMS: atom_id res chain seq x y z
N MET A 1 -3.52 8.16 13.26
CA MET A 1 -4.17 7.77 11.99
C MET A 1 -5.53 7.19 12.35
N ILE A 2 -6.64 7.78 11.90
CA ILE A 2 -7.98 7.21 12.09
C ILE A 2 -8.19 6.20 10.95
N GLY A 3 -8.01 4.93 11.27
CA GLY A 3 -8.13 3.79 10.36
C GLY A 3 -8.01 2.51 11.17
N PRO A 4 -8.52 1.37 10.66
CA PRO A 4 -8.62 0.16 11.47
C PRO A 4 -7.25 -0.22 12.05
N SER A 5 -7.22 -0.40 13.37
CA SER A 5 -6.01 -0.71 14.13
C SER A 5 -5.69 -2.20 13.98
N GLY A 6 -4.68 -2.56 13.18
CA GLY A 6 -4.23 -3.94 13.00
C GLY A 6 -3.65 -4.24 11.62
N ALA A 7 -3.42 -5.52 11.33
CA ALA A 7 -3.10 -6.00 9.98
C ALA A 7 -4.34 -5.90 9.08
N VAL A 8 -4.62 -4.68 8.60
CA VAL A 8 -5.82 -4.39 7.81
C VAL A 8 -5.66 -4.99 6.42
N ARG A 9 -6.59 -5.86 6.04
CA ARG A 9 -6.72 -6.28 4.65
C ARG A 9 -7.38 -5.15 3.86
N VAL A 10 -6.57 -4.40 3.12
CA VAL A 10 -7.06 -3.34 2.23
C VAL A 10 -7.30 -3.92 0.84
N MET A 11 -8.46 -3.68 0.26
CA MET A 11 -8.90 -4.19 -1.03
C MET A 11 -9.31 -3.01 -1.92
N VAL A 12 -8.61 -2.82 -3.03
CA VAL A 12 -8.79 -1.66 -3.91
C VAL A 12 -9.54 -2.05 -5.18
N ALA A 13 -10.62 -1.32 -5.48
CA ALA A 13 -11.36 -1.45 -6.73
C ALA A 13 -10.53 -0.92 -7.91
N THR A 14 -10.24 -1.73 -8.91
CA THR A 14 -9.46 -1.22 -10.05
C THR A 14 -10.29 -0.31 -10.96
N LYS A 15 -11.61 -0.52 -11.03
CA LYS A 15 -12.55 0.28 -11.84
C LYS A 15 -13.11 1.49 -11.06
N PRO A 16 -13.27 2.66 -11.71
CA PRO A 16 -13.94 3.80 -11.09
C PRO A 16 -15.41 3.49 -10.76
N VAL A 17 -15.90 4.03 -9.66
CA VAL A 17 -17.27 3.81 -9.17
C VAL A 17 -18.07 5.11 -9.23
N ASP A 18 -19.40 5.00 -9.31
CA ASP A 18 -20.29 6.13 -9.09
C ASP A 18 -20.27 6.58 -7.62
N PHE A 19 -19.72 7.78 -7.39
CA PHE A 19 -19.53 8.35 -6.06
C PHE A 19 -20.81 8.96 -5.45
N ARG A 20 -21.94 8.85 -6.15
CA ARG A 20 -23.27 9.12 -5.59
C ARG A 20 -23.73 8.02 -4.64
N LYS A 21 -23.15 6.81 -4.75
CA LYS A 21 -23.46 5.69 -3.84
C LYS A 21 -23.02 5.99 -2.41
N GLY A 22 -23.91 5.75 -1.45
CA GLY A 22 -23.64 5.77 -0.01
C GLY A 22 -23.02 4.46 0.48
N MET A 23 -23.04 4.23 1.80
CA MET A 23 -22.51 3.04 2.46
C MET A 23 -23.05 1.74 1.87
N GLU A 24 -24.38 1.57 1.89
CA GLU A 24 -25.05 0.36 1.39
C GLU A 24 -24.78 0.10 -0.08
N GLY A 25 -24.87 1.14 -0.92
CA GLY A 25 -24.62 1.00 -2.36
C GLY A 25 -23.19 0.58 -2.69
N LEU A 26 -22.23 0.96 -1.86
CA LEU A 26 -20.85 0.51 -1.99
C LEU A 26 -20.65 -0.90 -1.43
N ALA A 27 -21.32 -1.26 -0.33
CA ALA A 27 -21.28 -2.62 0.21
C ALA A 27 -21.88 -3.65 -0.76
N ILE A 28 -22.97 -3.30 -1.47
CA ILE A 28 -23.53 -4.10 -2.56
C ILE A 28 -22.48 -4.28 -3.68
N LEU A 29 -21.79 -3.20 -4.04
CA LEU A 29 -20.76 -3.25 -5.08
C LEU A 29 -19.55 -4.11 -4.68
N VAL A 30 -19.19 -4.17 -3.40
CA VAL A 30 -18.20 -5.14 -2.89
C VAL A 30 -18.67 -6.57 -3.17
N ARG A 31 -19.92 -6.90 -2.85
CA ARG A 31 -20.47 -8.25 -3.08
C ARG A 31 -20.51 -8.59 -4.58
N GLU A 32 -21.00 -7.69 -5.41
CA GLU A 32 -21.23 -7.95 -6.84
C GLU A 32 -19.94 -7.91 -7.67
N SER A 33 -19.13 -6.85 -7.51
CA SER A 33 -17.97 -6.61 -8.37
C SER A 33 -16.69 -7.30 -7.87
N MET A 34 -16.51 -7.36 -6.56
CA MET A 34 -15.29 -7.93 -5.94
C MET A 34 -15.51 -9.36 -5.47
N ARG A 35 -16.75 -9.87 -5.49
CA ARG A 35 -17.13 -11.19 -4.96
C ARG A 35 -16.60 -11.41 -3.53
N ALA A 36 -16.63 -10.35 -2.73
CA ALA A 36 -16.11 -10.32 -1.37
C ALA A 36 -17.20 -9.95 -0.36
N ASP A 37 -16.96 -10.25 0.91
CA ASP A 37 -17.88 -9.89 1.99
C ASP A 37 -17.55 -8.50 2.56
N PRO A 38 -18.44 -7.49 2.43
CA PRO A 38 -18.23 -6.16 2.99
C PRO A 38 -18.10 -6.14 4.53
N PHE A 39 -18.55 -7.19 5.22
CA PHE A 39 -18.53 -7.28 6.69
C PHE A 39 -17.34 -8.06 7.25
N SER A 40 -16.43 -8.52 6.38
CA SER A 40 -15.25 -9.31 6.78
C SER A 40 -14.17 -8.55 7.57
N GLY A 41 -14.39 -7.28 7.89
CA GLY A 41 -13.38 -6.39 8.52
C GLY A 41 -12.30 -5.89 7.56
N ALA A 42 -12.39 -6.22 6.28
CA ALA A 42 -11.54 -5.65 5.24
C ALA A 42 -11.94 -4.21 4.91
N VAL A 43 -10.96 -3.40 4.49
CA VAL A 43 -11.19 -2.03 4.01
C VAL A 43 -11.26 -2.02 2.50
N TYR A 44 -12.41 -1.64 1.97
CA TYR A 44 -12.65 -1.54 0.53
C TYR A 44 -12.48 -0.12 0.05
N VAL A 45 -11.52 0.11 -0.86
CA VAL A 45 -11.14 1.43 -1.37
C VAL A 45 -11.68 1.61 -2.79
N PHE A 46 -12.39 2.71 -2.99
CA PHE A 46 -12.98 3.10 -4.27
C PHE A 46 -12.43 4.46 -4.72
N ARG A 47 -12.34 4.66 -6.04
CA ARG A 47 -12.00 5.96 -6.65
C ARG A 47 -13.12 6.51 -7.51
N ALA A 48 -13.22 7.82 -7.56
CA ALA A 48 -14.07 8.51 -8.52
C ALA A 48 -13.46 8.42 -9.93
N LYS A 49 -14.30 8.63 -10.95
CA LYS A 49 -13.85 8.71 -12.36
C LYS A 49 -12.76 9.78 -12.56
N ARG A 50 -12.93 10.95 -11.92
CA ARG A 50 -11.97 12.07 -11.94
C ARG A 50 -10.72 11.85 -11.09
N ALA A 51 -10.67 10.77 -10.29
CA ALA A 51 -9.56 10.43 -9.39
C ALA A 51 -9.18 11.53 -8.37
N ASP A 52 -10.01 12.56 -8.15
CA ASP A 52 -9.84 13.60 -7.12
C ASP A 52 -10.44 13.20 -5.76
N ARG A 53 -11.21 12.10 -5.73
CA ARG A 53 -11.96 11.62 -4.57
C ARG A 53 -11.77 10.13 -4.37
N ILE A 54 -11.69 9.72 -3.09
CA ILE A 54 -11.78 8.32 -2.68
C ILE A 54 -12.85 8.11 -1.64
N LYS A 55 -13.40 6.89 -1.60
CA LYS A 55 -14.26 6.40 -0.53
C LYS A 55 -13.70 5.08 -0.01
N LEU A 56 -13.73 4.89 1.30
CA LEU A 56 -13.41 3.64 1.98
C LEU A 56 -14.67 3.15 2.67
N VAL A 57 -15.00 1.87 2.50
CA VAL A 57 -16.07 1.20 3.25
C VAL A 57 -15.50 0.02 4.00
N PHE A 58 -15.84 -0.11 5.28
CA PHE A 58 -15.41 -1.21 6.12
C PHE A 58 -16.39 -1.42 7.28
N TRP A 59 -16.44 -2.64 7.80
CA TRP A 59 -17.16 -2.97 9.02
C TRP A 59 -16.22 -2.90 10.21
N ASP A 60 -16.57 -2.14 11.24
CA ASP A 60 -15.73 -1.96 12.44
C ASP A 60 -16.01 -2.98 13.56
N GLY A 61 -16.96 -3.90 13.35
CA GLY A 61 -17.45 -4.84 14.36
C GLY A 61 -18.85 -4.48 14.87
N THR A 62 -19.21 -3.20 14.81
CA THR A 62 -20.49 -2.66 15.33
C THR A 62 -21.35 -2.04 14.24
N GLY A 63 -20.74 -1.48 13.20
CA GLY A 63 -21.41 -0.73 12.16
C GLY A 63 -20.62 -0.70 10.86
N LEU A 64 -21.34 -0.38 9.78
CA LEU A 64 -20.75 -0.10 8.49
C LEU A 64 -20.24 1.34 8.50
N CYS A 65 -18.95 1.52 8.26
CA CYS A 65 -18.31 2.82 8.24
C CYS A 65 -18.03 3.26 6.81
N LEU A 66 -18.17 4.57 6.55
CA LEU A 66 -17.72 5.21 5.33
C LEU A 66 -16.78 6.36 5.65
N PHE A 67 -15.60 6.32 5.04
CA PHE A 67 -14.69 7.45 4.99
C PHE A 67 -14.66 8.00 3.57
N ALA A 68 -14.71 9.33 3.43
CA ALA A 68 -14.63 10.00 2.14
C ALA A 68 -13.59 11.12 2.21
N LYS A 69 -12.67 11.16 1.24
CA LYS A 69 -11.65 12.22 1.12
C LYS A 69 -11.64 12.76 -0.30
N ARG A 70 -11.53 14.08 -0.42
CA ARG A 70 -11.27 14.80 -1.66
C ARG A 70 -9.91 15.48 -1.52
N LEU A 71 -9.09 15.39 -2.56
CA LEU A 71 -7.91 16.25 -2.66
C LEU A 71 -8.35 17.61 -3.21
N GLU A 72 -7.98 18.68 -2.52
CA GLU A 72 -8.22 20.03 -3.01
C GLU A 72 -7.22 20.41 -4.12
N ASP A 73 -6.05 19.75 -4.16
CA ASP A 73 -5.08 19.87 -5.23
C ASP A 73 -4.57 18.48 -5.69
N GLY A 74 -4.46 18.29 -6.99
CA GLY A 74 -4.00 17.05 -7.62
C GLY A 74 -5.04 15.91 -7.70
N ILE A 75 -4.55 14.70 -7.96
CA ILE A 75 -5.33 13.47 -8.10
C ILE A 75 -4.68 12.33 -7.34
N PHE A 76 -5.49 11.39 -6.89
CA PHE A 76 -5.03 10.13 -6.32
C PHE A 76 -4.34 9.29 -7.40
N ARG A 77 -3.08 8.92 -7.13
CA ARG A 77 -2.33 8.01 -8.00
C ARG A 77 -2.87 6.59 -7.85
N TRP A 78 -3.70 6.15 -8.79
CA TRP A 78 -4.29 4.81 -8.75
C TRP A 78 -3.37 3.75 -9.37
N PRO A 79 -3.47 2.47 -8.95
CA PRO A 79 -2.93 1.36 -9.72
C PRO A 79 -3.47 1.33 -11.14
N THR A 80 -2.67 0.75 -12.04
CA THR A 80 -3.10 0.44 -13.40
C THR A 80 -4.36 -0.42 -13.33
N ILE A 81 -5.33 -0.13 -14.18
CA ILE A 81 -6.63 -0.80 -14.18
C ILE A 81 -6.43 -2.20 -14.76
N GLU A 82 -6.17 -3.17 -13.90
CA GLU A 82 -6.27 -4.59 -14.22
C GLU A 82 -7.60 -5.13 -13.70
N ASP A 83 -8.18 -6.16 -14.33
CA ASP A 83 -9.38 -6.77 -13.78
C ASP A 83 -9.04 -7.45 -12.44
N GLY A 84 -9.60 -6.94 -11.34
CA GLY A 84 -9.43 -7.57 -10.03
C GLY A 84 -9.43 -6.62 -8.85
N VAL A 85 -8.95 -7.14 -7.73
CA VAL A 85 -8.81 -6.43 -6.45
C VAL A 85 -7.34 -6.42 -6.07
N MET A 86 -6.79 -5.24 -5.81
CA MET A 86 -5.42 -5.11 -5.33
C MET A 86 -5.38 -5.03 -3.81
N ARG A 87 -4.42 -5.75 -3.19
CA ARG A 87 -4.16 -5.65 -1.75
C ARG A 87 -3.15 -4.54 -1.48
N LEU A 88 -3.43 -3.69 -0.49
CA LEU A 88 -2.48 -2.69 0.01
C LEU A 88 -2.13 -2.95 1.47
N SER A 89 -0.90 -2.60 1.86
CA SER A 89 -0.53 -2.46 3.26
C SER A 89 -1.13 -1.21 3.89
N ALA A 90 -1.12 -1.13 5.22
CA ALA A 90 -1.52 0.08 5.93
C ALA A 90 -0.68 1.30 5.50
N ALA A 91 0.62 1.12 5.33
CA ALA A 91 1.53 2.19 4.88
C ALA A 91 1.19 2.67 3.45
N GLN A 92 0.87 1.73 2.55
CA GLN A 92 0.45 2.06 1.19
C GLN A 92 -0.92 2.77 1.18
N LEU A 93 -1.85 2.36 2.04
CA LEU A 93 -3.13 3.06 2.21
C LEU A 93 -2.92 4.49 2.72
N SER A 94 -2.06 4.69 3.72
CA SER A 94 -1.70 6.04 4.21
C SER A 94 -1.15 6.90 3.08
N ALA A 95 -0.20 6.38 2.31
CA ALA A 95 0.40 7.11 1.20
C ALA A 95 -0.62 7.43 0.10
N LEU A 96 -1.50 6.49 -0.21
CA LEU A 96 -2.62 6.72 -1.14
C LEU A 96 -3.53 7.84 -0.61
N LEU A 97 -3.89 7.81 0.67
CA LEU A 97 -4.74 8.82 1.30
C LEU A 97 -4.13 10.22 1.23
N GLU A 98 -2.81 10.35 1.25
CA GLU A 98 -2.11 11.63 1.07
C GLU A 98 -1.85 12.01 -0.39
N GLY A 99 -2.37 11.24 -1.36
CA GLY A 99 -2.12 11.49 -2.78
C GLY A 99 -0.70 11.16 -3.24
N LEU A 100 0.11 10.55 -2.38
CA LEU A 100 1.48 10.16 -2.67
C LEU A 100 1.52 8.92 -3.58
N GLY A 101 2.67 8.70 -4.21
CA GLY A 101 2.91 7.49 -5.00
C GLY A 101 3.04 6.26 -4.10
N TRP A 102 1.93 5.64 -3.74
CA TRP A 102 1.88 4.45 -2.88
C TRP A 102 2.73 3.28 -3.42
N ARG A 103 2.97 3.20 -4.74
CA ARG A 103 3.86 2.19 -5.35
C ARG A 103 5.30 2.25 -4.84
N LEU A 104 5.75 3.40 -4.36
CA LEU A 104 7.09 3.60 -3.82
C LEU A 104 7.15 3.25 -2.32
N VAL A 105 6.01 2.98 -1.70
CA VAL A 105 5.92 2.61 -0.29
C VAL A 105 6.01 1.10 -0.17
N HIS A 106 7.19 0.67 0.26
CA HIS A 106 7.42 -0.69 0.73
C HIS A 106 7.18 -0.73 2.23
N GLU A 107 6.59 -1.82 2.73
CA GLU A 107 6.61 -2.08 4.16
C GLU A 107 8.06 -2.06 4.64
N ALA A 108 8.30 -1.49 5.82
CA ALA A 108 9.63 -1.46 6.40
C ALA A 108 10.14 -2.90 6.45
N ARG A 109 11.17 -3.18 5.66
CA ARG A 109 11.78 -4.51 5.62
C ARG A 109 12.26 -4.80 7.04
N GLU A 110 11.79 -5.90 7.61
CA GLU A 110 12.32 -6.39 8.88
C GLU A 110 13.83 -6.51 8.72
N THR A 111 14.53 -5.55 9.29
CA THR A 111 15.98 -5.54 9.29
C THR A 111 16.35 -6.29 10.55
N PRO A 112 16.97 -7.48 10.46
CA PRO A 112 17.35 -8.22 11.64
C PRO A 112 18.20 -7.30 12.53
N ALA A 113 17.91 -7.32 13.83
CA ALA A 113 18.66 -6.55 14.78
C ALA A 113 20.15 -6.89 14.63
N PRO A 114 21.05 -5.88 14.65
CA PRO A 114 22.48 -6.16 14.57
C PRO A 114 22.86 -7.08 15.73
N THR A 115 23.52 -8.19 15.40
CA THR A 115 23.96 -9.19 16.40
C THR A 115 25.09 -8.67 17.27
N GLN A 116 25.78 -7.61 16.85
CA GLN A 116 26.85 -6.96 17.61
C GLN A 116 26.94 -5.46 17.31
N ALA A 117 27.33 -4.66 18.30
CA ALA A 117 27.71 -3.26 18.10
C ALA A 117 28.89 -3.17 17.11
N GLY A 118 28.76 -2.34 16.06
CA GLY A 118 29.79 -2.19 15.03
C GLY A 118 29.69 -3.16 13.84
N TYR A 119 28.69 -4.06 13.81
CA TYR A 119 28.48 -5.04 12.72
C TYR A 119 28.39 -4.40 11.32
N CYS A 120 27.83 -3.20 11.22
CA CYS A 120 27.75 -2.46 9.95
C CYS A 120 29.13 -2.00 9.43
N TRP A 121 30.05 -1.61 10.32
CA TRP A 121 31.42 -1.23 9.96
C TRP A 121 32.25 -2.42 9.50
N GLN A 122 32.13 -3.56 10.18
CA GLN A 122 32.83 -4.81 9.81
C GLN A 122 32.36 -5.33 8.45
N ARG A 123 31.04 -5.41 8.24
CA ARG A 123 30.47 -5.86 6.97
C ARG A 123 30.84 -4.93 5.81
N CYS A 124 30.86 -3.61 6.04
CA CYS A 124 31.28 -2.66 5.02
C CYS A 124 32.79 -2.80 4.70
N GLY A 125 33.62 -3.08 5.71
CA GLY A 125 35.03 -3.39 5.55
C GLY A 125 35.27 -4.64 4.69
N GLU A 126 34.57 -5.74 4.98
CA GLU A 126 34.64 -7.00 4.22
C GLU A 126 34.24 -6.80 2.75
N VAL A 127 33.11 -6.14 2.49
CA VAL A 127 32.65 -5.88 1.11
C VAL A 127 33.65 -4.99 0.35
N ASN A 128 34.28 -4.03 1.02
CA ASN A 128 35.28 -3.17 0.38
C ASN A 128 36.59 -3.93 0.10
N GLN A 129 36.97 -4.86 0.96
CA GLN A 129 38.14 -5.73 0.78
C GLN A 129 37.93 -6.75 -0.36
N GLU A 130 36.73 -7.29 -0.50
CA GLU A 130 36.32 -8.15 -1.63
C GLU A 130 36.33 -7.41 -2.97
N ARG A 131 35.89 -6.14 -2.99
CA ARG A 131 35.97 -5.30 -4.19
C ARG A 131 37.40 -4.97 -4.57
N ARG A 132 38.28 -4.78 -3.58
CA ARG A 132 39.71 -4.49 -3.79
C ARG A 132 40.44 -5.70 -4.37
N THR A 133 40.20 -6.88 -3.81
CA THR A 133 40.79 -8.15 -4.30
C THR A 133 40.31 -8.48 -5.71
N ARG A 134 39.02 -8.33 -6.03
CA ARG A 134 38.52 -8.52 -7.41
C ARG A 134 39.16 -7.55 -8.41
N ARG A 135 39.40 -6.29 -8.03
CA ARG A 135 40.12 -5.32 -8.88
C ARG A 135 41.60 -5.69 -9.06
N GLN A 136 42.24 -6.23 -8.03
CA GLN A 136 43.63 -6.69 -8.09
C GLN A 136 43.79 -7.93 -8.98
N THR A 137 42.88 -8.90 -8.87
CA THR A 137 42.86 -10.10 -9.73
C THR A 137 42.60 -9.76 -11.18
N ALA A 138 41.70 -8.79 -11.46
CA ALA A 138 41.45 -8.31 -12.82
C ALA A 138 42.64 -7.53 -13.41
N ALA A 139 43.43 -6.85 -12.59
CA ALA A 139 44.63 -6.13 -13.03
C ALA A 139 45.84 -7.05 -13.30
N ASN A 140 45.89 -8.23 -12.67
CA ASN A 140 46.96 -9.23 -12.87
C ASN A 140 46.66 -10.25 -14.00
N MET A 141 45.54 -10.12 -14.72
CA MET A 141 45.18 -10.94 -15.89
C MET A 141 45.40 -10.22 -17.24
N LEU A 142 46.04 -9.05 -17.21
CA LEU A 142 46.59 -8.32 -18.36
C LEU A 142 48.12 -8.35 -18.29
#